data_AF-A0A2R6MEK3-F1
#
_entry.id   AF-A0A2R6MEK3-F1
#
_cell.length_a   1.000
_cell.length_b   1.000
_cell.length_c   1.000
_cell.angle_alpha   90.00
_cell.angle_beta   90.00
_cell.angle_gamma   90.00
#
_symmetry.space_group_name_H-M   'P 1'
#
loop_
_entity.id
_entity.type
_entity.pdbx_description
1 polymer ?
#
loop_
_entity_poly.entity_id
_entity_poly.type
_entity_poly.pdbx_seq_one_letter_code
_entity_poly.pdbx_strand_id
1 'polypeptide(L)'
;MTLDSNAVELVADTEHVAHVATVSGTDPHVTPVWYGYDTDRDLLEFLGGGEKVADVRENPKVALSICDPERDWHVSVRGTATVVEETDEINAAAR
;
A
#
# COMPACT_ATOMS: atom_id res chain seq x y z
N MET A 1 -2.84 -10.41 -0.03
CA MET A 1 -3.15 -11.01 1.29
C MET A 1 -4.61 -11.41 1.26
N THR A 2 -5.30 -11.57 2.38
CA THR A 2 -6.77 -11.65 2.39
C THR A 2 -7.26 -10.65 3.42
N LEU A 3 -8.01 -9.64 2.98
CA LEU A 3 -8.75 -8.73 3.86
C LEU A 3 -10.12 -9.34 4.15
N ASP A 4 -10.65 -9.13 5.34
CA ASP A 4 -12.07 -9.39 5.57
C ASP A 4 -12.94 -8.34 4.85
N SER A 5 -14.19 -8.70 4.58
CA SER A 5 -15.09 -7.89 3.73
C SER A 5 -15.31 -6.46 4.27
N ASN A 6 -15.29 -6.27 5.58
CA ASN A 6 -15.45 -4.93 6.16
C ASN A 6 -14.19 -4.08 5.93
N ALA A 7 -13.00 -4.69 6.07
CA ALA A 7 -11.75 -4.00 5.76
C ALA A 7 -11.66 -3.61 4.28
N VAL A 8 -12.17 -4.44 3.37
CA VAL A 8 -12.25 -4.13 1.93
C VAL A 8 -13.07 -2.86 1.67
N GLU A 9 -14.26 -2.74 2.26
CA GLU A 9 -15.10 -1.54 2.08
C GLU A 9 -14.40 -0.26 2.57
N LEU A 10 -13.65 -0.34 3.67
CA LEU A 10 -12.92 0.80 4.21
C LEU A 10 -11.73 1.21 3.34
N VAL A 11 -10.95 0.24 2.84
CA VAL A 11 -9.75 0.56 2.05
C VAL A 11 -10.06 0.92 0.60
N ALA A 12 -11.22 0.50 0.07
CA ALA A 12 -11.66 0.85 -1.28
C ALA A 12 -12.01 2.34 -1.42
N ASP A 13 -12.21 3.05 -0.31
CA ASP A 13 -12.34 4.51 -0.31
C ASP A 13 -10.96 5.16 -0.57
N THR A 14 -10.85 5.94 -1.66
CA THR A 14 -9.57 6.41 -2.21
C THR A 14 -9.03 7.68 -1.56
N GLU A 15 -9.69 8.21 -0.53
CA GLU A 15 -9.34 9.50 0.08
C GLU A 15 -8.25 9.40 1.18
N HIS A 16 -7.54 8.27 1.28
CA HIS A 16 -6.66 8.00 2.42
C HIS A 16 -5.18 7.80 2.06
N VAL A 17 -4.31 8.28 2.95
CA VAL A 17 -2.87 8.00 2.92
C VAL A 17 -2.61 6.71 3.68
N ALA A 18 -1.89 5.78 3.06
CA ALA A 18 -1.33 4.63 3.74
C ALA A 18 0.10 4.94 4.24
N HIS A 19 0.50 4.34 5.35
CA HIS A 19 1.90 4.24 5.74
C HIS A 19 2.40 2.86 5.37
N VAL A 20 3.31 2.78 4.40
CA VAL A 20 3.93 1.52 3.99
C VAL A 20 5.26 1.35 4.74
N ALA A 21 5.41 0.20 5.40
CA ALA A 21 6.63 -0.25 6.03
C ALA A 21 7.35 -1.27 5.15
N THR A 22 8.62 -0.99 4.87
CA THR A 22 9.58 -1.85 4.16
C THR A 22 10.78 -2.16 5.05
N VAL A 23 11.65 -3.07 4.61
CA VAL A 23 12.88 -3.43 5.34
C VAL A 23 14.03 -3.56 4.35
N SER A 24 15.12 -2.83 4.59
CA SER A 24 16.41 -3.01 3.90
C SER A 24 17.38 -3.67 4.87
N GLY A 25 17.92 -4.85 4.54
CA GLY A 25 18.69 -5.66 5.48
C GLY A 25 17.94 -5.91 6.80
N THR A 26 18.34 -5.19 7.86
CA THR A 26 17.70 -5.24 9.19
C THR A 26 16.99 -3.94 9.58
N ASP A 27 17.11 -2.89 8.76
CA ASP A 27 16.62 -1.55 9.08
C ASP A 27 15.19 -1.37 8.56
N PRO A 28 14.22 -1.02 9.44
CA PRO A 28 12.87 -0.71 9.01
C PRO A 28 12.79 0.69 8.42
N HIS A 29 11.97 0.85 7.39
CA HIS A 29 11.71 2.12 6.74
C HIS A 29 10.21 2.30 6.56
N VAL A 30 9.69 3.52 6.82
CA VAL A 30 8.27 3.83 6.68
C VAL A 30 8.08 5.08 5.85
N THR A 31 7.14 5.03 4.90
CA THR A 31 6.80 6.18 4.05
C THR A 31 5.29 6.33 3.90
N PRO A 32 4.77 7.57 3.87
CA PRO A 32 3.40 7.82 3.46
C PRO A 32 3.27 7.65 1.94
N VAL A 33 2.19 7.00 1.50
CA VAL A 33 1.86 6.79 0.08
C VAL A 33 0.35 6.98 -0.15
N TRP A 34 0.02 7.54 -1.30
CA TRP A 34 -1.30 7.34 -1.89
C TRP A 34 -1.38 5.91 -2.43
N TYR A 35 -2.54 5.30 -2.26
CA TYR A 35 -2.79 3.94 -2.70
C TYR A 35 -4.14 3.86 -3.43
N GLY A 36 -4.27 2.86 -4.28
CA GLY A 36 -5.53 2.39 -4.83
C GLY A 36 -5.77 0.96 -4.36
N TYR A 37 -7.04 0.57 -4.31
CA TYR A 37 -7.44 -0.81 -4.10
C TYR A 37 -8.18 -1.33 -5.34
N ASP A 38 -7.64 -2.39 -5.93
CA ASP A 38 -8.29 -3.10 -7.03
C ASP A 38 -9.20 -4.20 -6.46
N THR A 39 -10.51 -3.98 -6.55
CA THR A 39 -11.54 -4.90 -6.06
C THR A 39 -11.62 -6.20 -6.86
N ASP A 40 -11.25 -6.19 -8.13
CA ASP A 40 -11.32 -7.38 -8.99
C ASP A 40 -10.14 -8.33 -8.73
N ARG A 41 -8.98 -7.76 -8.39
CA ARG A 41 -7.73 -8.49 -8.13
C ARG A 41 -7.43 -8.68 -6.65
N ASP A 42 -8.16 -8.02 -5.75
CA ASP A 42 -7.89 -7.95 -4.30
C ASP A 42 -6.45 -7.50 -4.00
N LEU A 43 -6.03 -6.42 -4.68
CA LEU A 43 -4.68 -5.86 -4.61
C LEU A 43 -4.69 -4.42 -4.11
N LEU A 44 -3.76 -4.12 -3.20
CA LEU A 44 -3.38 -2.74 -2.87
C LEU A 44 -2.22 -2.33 -3.76
N GLU A 45 -2.42 -1.26 -4.51
CA GLU A 45 -1.43 -0.66 -5.38
C GLU A 45 -1.02 0.69 -4.80
N PHE A 46 0.26 1.02 -4.80
CA PHE A 46 0.71 2.34 -4.36
C PHE A 46 1.84 2.80 -5.26
N LEU A 47 1.87 4.10 -5.55
CA LEU A 47 2.89 4.67 -6.41
C LEU A 47 4.24 4.70 -5.70
N GLY A 48 5.21 4.08 -6.37
CA GLY A 48 6.52 3.80 -5.82
C GLY A 48 7.64 4.54 -6.54
N GLY A 49 8.58 5.03 -5.75
CA GLY A 49 9.87 5.55 -6.19
C GLY A 49 10.79 5.68 -4.97
N GLY A 50 12.10 5.80 -5.22
CA GLY A 50 13.11 5.95 -4.17
C GLY A 50 13.39 4.68 -3.39
N GLU A 51 13.84 4.84 -2.14
CA GLU A 51 14.40 3.77 -1.30
C GLU A 51 13.42 2.61 -1.09
N LYS A 52 12.13 2.89 -0.86
CA LYS A 52 11.11 1.82 -0.69
C LYS A 52 11.02 0.84 -1.86
N VAL A 53 11.31 1.28 -3.10
CA VAL A 53 11.31 0.40 -4.27
C VAL A 53 12.55 -0.51 -4.26
N ALA A 54 13.69 0.03 -3.82
CA ALA A 54 14.89 -0.78 -3.60
C ALA A 54 14.66 -1.79 -2.48
N ASP A 55 14.07 -1.36 -1.36
CA ASP A 55 13.74 -2.22 -0.22
C ASP A 55 12.83 -3.38 -0.65
N VAL A 56 11.75 -3.10 -1.41
CA VAL A 56 10.83 -4.14 -1.90
C VAL A 56 11.51 -5.11 -2.86
N ARG A 57 12.42 -4.62 -3.72
CA ARG A 57 13.21 -5.47 -4.62
C ARG A 57 14.15 -6.41 -3.85
N GLU A 58 14.71 -5.95 -2.74
CA GLU A 58 15.56 -6.75 -1.86
C GLU A 58 14.75 -7.72 -0.99
N ASN A 59 13.67 -7.23 -0.38
CA ASN A 59 12.80 -7.95 0.54
C ASN A 59 11.33 -7.60 0.27
N PRO A 60 10.54 -8.52 -0.31
CA PRO A 60 9.18 -8.21 -0.73
C PRO A 60 8.21 -8.05 0.45
N LYS A 61 8.61 -8.39 1.69
CA LYS A 61 7.71 -8.32 2.86
C LYS A 61 7.41 -6.87 3.21
N VAL A 62 6.12 -6.53 3.22
CA VAL A 62 5.64 -5.20 3.55
C VAL A 62 4.51 -5.25 4.57
N ALA A 63 4.29 -4.13 5.25
CA ALA A 63 3.07 -3.88 6.00
C ALA A 63 2.51 -2.51 5.64
N LEU A 64 1.19 -2.39 5.59
CA LEU A 64 0.50 -1.11 5.39
C LEU A 64 -0.36 -0.81 6.62
N SER A 65 -0.41 0.47 6.99
CA SER A 65 -1.32 1.02 7.98
C SER A 65 -2.16 2.11 7.31
N ILE A 66 -3.47 1.93 7.30
CA ILE A 66 -4.45 2.87 6.75
C ILE A 66 -5.40 3.23 7.88
N CYS A 67 -5.70 4.51 8.07
CA CYS A 67 -6.64 4.95 9.09
C CYS A 67 -7.37 6.22 8.69
N ASP A 68 -8.57 6.36 9.23
CA ASP A 68 -9.33 7.59 9.24
C ASP A 68 -9.71 7.92 10.69
N PRO A 69 -9.05 8.90 11.32
CA PRO A 69 -9.35 9.28 12.69
C PRO A 69 -10.68 10.04 12.83
N GLU A 70 -11.21 10.63 11.75
CA GLU A 70 -12.51 11.32 11.77
C GLU A 70 -13.68 10.33 11.72
N ARG A 71 -13.48 9.21 11.02
CA ARG A 71 -14.46 8.12 10.90
C ARG A 71 -14.21 6.94 11.88
N ASP A 72 -13.24 7.08 12.78
CA ASP A 72 -12.88 6.12 13.85
C ASP A 72 -12.61 4.69 13.36
N TRP A 73 -11.83 4.53 12.29
CA TRP A 73 -11.43 3.22 11.79
C TRP A 73 -9.96 3.14 11.40
N HIS A 74 -9.43 1.91 11.42
CA HIS A 74 -8.08 1.60 10.95
C HIS A 74 -8.02 0.18 10.38
N VAL A 75 -7.15 -0.02 9.40
CA VAL A 75 -6.84 -1.31 8.79
C VAL A 75 -5.33 -1.48 8.77
N SER A 76 -4.87 -2.64 9.25
CA SER A 76 -3.47 -3.05 9.15
C SER A 76 -3.37 -4.26 8.24
N VAL A 77 -2.42 -4.17 7.32
CA VAL A 77 -2.23 -5.16 6.27
C VAL A 77 -0.80 -5.65 6.33
N ARG A 78 -0.61 -6.97 6.22
CA ARG A 78 0.71 -7.56 6.02
C ARG A 78 0.69 -8.42 4.77
N GLY A 79 1.74 -8.30 3.96
CA GLY A 79 1.80 -9.04 2.71
C GLY A 79 3.16 -8.97 2.05
N THR A 80 3.13 -9.19 0.74
CA THR A 80 4.29 -9.04 -0.14
C THR A 80 3.96 -8.06 -1.24
N ALA A 81 4.92 -7.20 -1.60
CA ALA A 81 4.81 -6.30 -2.74
C ALA A 81 5.70 -6.80 -3.90
N THR A 82 5.28 -6.49 -5.12
CA THR A 82 6.08 -6.68 -6.33
C THR A 82 6.11 -5.35 -7.07
N VAL A 83 7.28 -4.98 -7.61
CA VAL A 83 7.44 -3.73 -8.36
C VAL A 83 7.04 -3.98 -9.81
N VAL A 84 6.08 -3.20 -10.31
CA VAL A 84 5.63 -3.19 -11.70
C VAL A 84 6.01 -1.84 -12.32
N GLU A 85 6.59 -1.86 -13.52
CA GLU A 85 7.11 -0.67 -14.22
C GLU A 85 6.20 -0.24 -15.40
N GLU A 86 4.93 -0.64 -15.41
CA GLU A 86 3.96 -0.24 -16.43
C GLU A 86 3.53 1.21 -16.23
N THR A 87 3.79 2.05 -17.26
CA THR A 87 3.77 3.51 -17.17
C THR A 87 2.38 4.13 -17.39
N ASP A 88 1.41 3.37 -17.91
CA ASP A 88 0.12 3.90 -18.36
C ASP A 88 -0.93 4.03 -17.24
N GLU A 89 -0.86 3.23 -16.17
CA GLU A 89 -1.79 3.30 -15.02
C GLU A 89 -1.32 4.30 -13.93
N ILE A 90 -0.05 4.71 -13.96
CA ILE A 90 0.62 5.55 -12.95
C ILE A 90 -0.04 6.93 -12.76
N ASN A 91 -0.75 7.45 -13.76
CA ASN A 91 -1.34 8.79 -13.71
C ASN A 91 -2.79 8.83 -13.19
N ALA A 92 -3.43 7.69 -12.99
CA ALA A 92 -4.82 7.64 -12.52
C ALA A 92 -4.92 7.72 -10.99
N ALA A 93 -4.00 7.08 -10.27
CA ALA A 93 -3.97 7.08 -8.79
C ALA A 93 -3.39 8.37 -8.17
N ALA A 94 -2.88 9.30 -8.98
CA ALA A 94 -2.26 10.56 -8.55
C ALA A 94 -3.14 11.80 -8.79
N ARG A 95 -4.39 11.63 -9.25
CA ARG A 95 -5.33 12.72 -9.58
C ARG A 95 -6.51 12.76 -8.63
#